data_AF-A0A2H9N0N0-F1
#
_entry.id   AF-A0A2H9N0N0-F1
#
_cell.length_a   1.000
_cell.length_b   1.000
_cell.length_c   1.000
_cell.angle_alpha   90.00
_cell.angle_beta   90.00
_cell.angle_gamma   90.00
#
_symmetry.space_group_name_H-M   'P 1'
#
loop_
_entity.id
_entity.type
_entity.pdbx_description
1 polymer ?
#
loop_
_entity_poly.entity_id
_entity_poly.type
_entity_poly.pdbx_seq_one_letter_code
_entity_poly.pdbx_strand_id
1 'polypeptide(L)'
;MKEMTLKDIQQFQRDFDKKYFGKYWDKNEHSTDEQITILKDMIIALTGELGEFANAVKKISRDRNAIGTEPSEEMLEKLKEELTDCFIYVIILSNILKMDIEKEYLEKTEFNHKRFQKYLK
;
A
#
# COMPACT_ATOMS: atom_id res chain seq x y z
N MET A 1 4.35 -16.95 13.27
CA MET A 1 4.92 -16.74 11.93
C MET A 1 6.37 -16.30 12.10
N LYS A 2 7.24 -16.62 11.14
CA LYS A 2 8.63 -16.13 11.14
C LYS A 2 8.61 -14.63 10.84
N GLU A 3 9.49 -13.86 11.47
CA GLU A 3 9.68 -12.44 11.15
C GLU A 3 10.13 -12.29 9.69
N MET A 4 9.60 -11.29 8.99
CA MET A 4 9.85 -11.04 7.57
C MET A 4 10.33 -9.60 7.39
N THR A 5 11.33 -9.41 6.54
CA THR A 5 11.76 -8.07 6.07
C THR A 5 10.79 -7.53 5.02
N LEU A 6 10.87 -6.23 4.67
CA LEU A 6 10.07 -5.68 3.57
C LEU A 6 10.44 -6.35 2.25
N LYS A 7 11.71 -6.69 2.07
CA LYS A 7 12.17 -7.45 0.91
C LYS A 7 11.55 -8.85 0.85
N ASP A 8 11.42 -9.54 1.98
CA ASP A 8 10.73 -10.83 2.04
C ASP A 8 9.24 -10.69 1.69
N ILE A 9 8.59 -9.62 2.16
CA ILE A 9 7.19 -9.32 1.85
C ILE A 9 7.02 -9.02 0.34
N GLN A 10 7.89 -8.19 -0.24
CA GLN A 10 7.88 -7.91 -1.68
C GLN A 10 8.02 -9.21 -2.49
N GLN A 11 8.95 -10.09 -2.10
CA GLN A 11 9.17 -11.35 -2.78
C GLN A 11 7.98 -12.30 -2.62
N PHE A 12 7.41 -12.41 -1.42
CA PHE A 12 6.21 -13.20 -1.16
C PHE A 12 5.03 -12.73 -2.03
N GLN A 13 4.76 -11.42 -2.05
CA GLN A 13 3.68 -10.85 -2.85
C GLN A 13 3.91 -11.12 -4.34
N ARG A 14 5.14 -10.94 -4.82
CA ARG A 14 5.49 -11.22 -6.22
C ARG A 14 5.26 -12.67 -6.60
N ASP A 15 5.59 -13.62 -5.74
CA ASP A 15 5.41 -15.04 -6.00
C ASP A 15 3.92 -15.44 -5.96
N PHE A 16 3.17 -14.87 -5.02
CA PHE A 16 1.71 -14.99 -4.97
C PHE A 16 1.09 -14.47 -6.27
N ASP A 17 1.46 -13.27 -6.69
CA ASP A 17 0.90 -12.64 -7.87
C ASP A 17 1.24 -13.38 -9.16
N LYS A 18 2.47 -13.88 -9.28
CA LYS A 18 2.84 -14.72 -10.43
C LYS A 18 2.02 -16.00 -10.49
N LYS A 19 1.77 -16.62 -9.34
CA LYS A 19 1.04 -17.89 -9.25
C LYS A 19 -0.43 -17.74 -9.65
N TYR A 20 -1.09 -16.66 -9.22
CA TYR A 20 -2.54 -16.48 -9.40
C TYR A 20 -2.91 -15.49 -10.51
N PHE A 21 -1.99 -14.58 -10.85
CA PHE A 21 -2.20 -13.46 -11.76
C PHE A 21 -1.08 -13.34 -12.81
N GLY A 22 -0.39 -14.45 -13.15
CA GLY A 22 0.82 -14.47 -13.99
C GLY A 22 0.74 -13.68 -15.31
N LYS A 23 -0.45 -13.55 -15.91
CA LYS A 23 -0.70 -12.73 -17.09
C LYS A 23 -0.34 -11.24 -16.96
N TYR A 24 -0.17 -10.73 -15.73
CA TYR A 24 0.21 -9.34 -15.46
C TYR A 24 1.70 -9.19 -15.05
N TRP A 25 2.43 -10.31 -14.88
CA TRP A 25 3.72 -10.33 -14.18
C TRP A 25 4.87 -10.99 -14.94
N ASP A 26 4.61 -11.71 -16.03
CA ASP A 26 5.66 -12.22 -16.92
C ASP A 26 6.16 -11.13 -17.87
N LYS A 27 7.12 -10.35 -17.34
CA LYS A 27 7.70 -9.14 -17.95
C LYS A 27 8.47 -9.34 -19.27
N ASN A 28 8.62 -10.56 -19.76
CA ASN A 28 9.37 -10.79 -21.00
C ASN A 28 8.54 -10.52 -22.27
N GLU A 29 7.25 -10.20 -22.14
CA GLU A 29 6.35 -10.04 -23.30
C GLU A 29 5.54 -8.73 -23.31
N HIS A 30 5.52 -7.96 -22.22
CA HIS A 30 4.70 -6.74 -22.16
C HIS A 30 5.37 -5.52 -22.80
N SER A 31 4.71 -4.97 -23.82
CA SER A 31 4.97 -3.65 -24.40
C SER A 31 4.87 -2.53 -23.36
N THR A 32 5.41 -1.36 -23.69
CA THR A 32 5.30 -0.15 -22.85
C THR A 32 3.84 0.19 -22.55
N ASP A 33 2.94 0.06 -23.52
CA ASP A 33 1.53 0.38 -23.36
C ASP A 33 0.80 -0.56 -22.40
N GLU A 34 1.17 -1.85 -22.42
CA GLU A 34 0.65 -2.83 -21.46
C GLU A 34 1.15 -2.53 -20.05
N GLN A 35 2.42 -2.15 -19.88
CA GLN A 35 2.95 -1.76 -18.58
C GLN A 35 2.25 -0.52 -18.00
N ILE A 36 1.99 0.49 -18.85
CA ILE A 36 1.21 1.67 -18.45
C ILE A 36 -0.22 1.29 -18.06
N THR A 37 -0.84 0.37 -18.79
CA THR A 37 -2.19 -0.12 -18.50
C THR A 37 -2.24 -0.82 -17.15
N ILE A 38 -1.29 -1.72 -16.87
CA ILE A 38 -1.19 -2.42 -15.59
C ILE A 38 -0.99 -1.43 -14.44
N LEU A 39 -0.07 -0.46 -14.60
CA LEU A 39 0.14 0.58 -13.59
C LEU A 39 -1.14 1.37 -13.32
N LYS A 40 -1.85 1.79 -14.37
CA LYS A 40 -3.13 2.50 -14.26
C LYS A 40 -4.15 1.67 -13.50
N ASP A 41 -4.32 0.39 -13.84
CA ASP A 41 -5.28 -0.49 -13.17
C ASP A 41 -4.94 -0.69 -11.68
N MET A 42 -3.65 -0.88 -11.34
CA MET A 42 -3.21 -1.03 -9.95
C MET A 42 -3.35 0.27 -9.14
N ILE A 43 -3.14 1.44 -9.75
CA ILE A 43 -3.39 2.73 -9.11
C ILE A 43 -4.88 2.95 -8.86
N ILE A 44 -5.75 2.56 -9.81
CA ILE A 44 -7.20 2.61 -9.61
C ILE A 44 -7.59 1.71 -8.43
N ALA A 45 -7.05 0.50 -8.37
CA ALA A 45 -7.32 -0.44 -7.27
C ALA A 45 -6.86 0.12 -5.92
N LEU A 46 -5.62 0.62 -5.81
CA LEU A 46 -5.12 1.31 -4.61
C LEU A 46 -6.02 2.48 -4.20
N THR A 47 -6.51 3.26 -5.17
CA THR A 47 -7.42 4.37 -4.91
C THR A 47 -8.78 3.90 -4.39
N GLY A 48 -9.24 2.74 -4.86
CA GLY A 48 -10.41 2.04 -4.34
C GLY A 48 -10.26 1.73 -2.85
N GLU A 49 -9.18 1.03 -2.48
CA GLU A 49 -8.90 0.66 -1.07
C GLU A 49 -8.72 1.91 -0.19
N LEU A 50 -8.05 2.95 -0.69
CA LEU A 50 -7.95 4.23 0.02
C LEU A 50 -9.32 4.88 0.23
N GLY A 51 -10.23 4.72 -0.72
CA GLY A 51 -11.62 5.18 -0.62
C GLY A 51 -12.41 4.41 0.44
N GLU A 52 -12.23 3.10 0.52
CA GLU A 52 -12.82 2.25 1.56
C GLU A 52 -12.26 2.62 2.95
N PHE A 53 -10.94 2.77 3.06
CA PHE A 53 -10.29 3.25 4.28
C PHE A 53 -10.82 4.61 4.72
N ALA A 54 -10.89 5.59 3.80
CA ALA A 54 -11.43 6.91 4.09
C ALA A 54 -12.90 6.85 4.53
N ASN A 55 -13.69 5.96 3.93
CA ASN A 55 -15.09 5.77 4.27
C ASN A 55 -15.26 5.15 5.67
N ALA A 56 -14.41 4.20 6.06
CA ALA A 56 -14.38 3.63 7.40
C ALA A 56 -14.06 4.71 8.45
N VAL A 57 -13.01 5.51 8.23
CA VAL A 57 -12.66 6.65 9.11
C VAL A 57 -13.81 7.66 9.21
N LYS A 58 -14.45 7.98 8.09
CA LYS A 58 -15.60 8.89 8.04
C LYS A 58 -16.76 8.39 8.89
N LYS A 59 -17.10 7.10 8.83
CA LYS A 59 -18.17 6.50 9.64
C LYS A 59 -17.87 6.61 11.14
N ILE A 60 -16.65 6.22 11.55
CA ILE A 60 -16.21 6.32 12.94
C ILE A 60 -16.28 7.77 13.45
N SER A 61 -15.73 8.71 12.68
CA SER A 61 -15.77 10.13 13.04
C SER A 61 -17.20 10.66 13.15
N ARG A 62 -18.08 10.30 12.21
CA ARG A 62 -19.49 10.69 12.24
C ARG A 62 -20.18 10.17 13.50
N ASP A 63 -20.05 8.88 13.80
CA ASP A 63 -20.77 8.25 14.90
C ASP A 63 -20.28 8.80 16.25
N ARG A 64 -18.97 9.03 16.39
CA ARG A 64 -18.40 9.70 17.57
C ARG A 64 -18.89 11.13 17.73
N ASN A 65 -18.92 11.92 16.65
CA ASN A 65 -19.30 13.34 16.72
C ASN A 65 -20.81 13.56 16.86
N ALA A 66 -21.63 12.69 16.26
CA ALA A 66 -23.09 12.85 16.24
C ALA A 66 -23.77 12.31 17.50
N ILE A 67 -23.29 11.18 18.02
CA ILE A 67 -23.97 10.45 19.10
C ILE A 67 -23.03 10.02 20.23
N GLY A 68 -21.75 10.43 20.22
CA GLY A 68 -20.80 10.15 21.29
C GLY A 68 -20.38 8.67 21.38
N THR A 69 -20.62 7.89 20.32
CA THR A 69 -20.30 6.46 20.30
C THR A 69 -18.81 6.26 20.10
N GLU A 70 -18.19 5.49 20.99
CA GLU A 70 -16.81 5.04 20.81
C GLU A 70 -16.72 3.95 19.73
N PRO A 71 -15.61 3.88 18.97
CA PRO A 71 -15.46 2.89 17.90
C PRO A 71 -15.56 1.46 18.46
N SER A 72 -16.37 0.62 17.82
CA SER A 72 -16.40 -0.81 18.16
C SER A 72 -15.11 -1.51 17.71
N GLU A 73 -14.83 -2.69 18.27
CA GLU A 73 -13.72 -3.53 17.81
C GLU A 73 -13.83 -3.85 16.31
N GLU A 74 -15.04 -4.15 15.82
CA GLU A 74 -15.30 -4.41 14.39
C GLU A 74 -14.92 -3.20 13.51
N MET A 75 -15.25 -1.98 13.95
CA MET A 75 -14.86 -0.76 13.23
C MET A 75 -13.33 -0.60 13.18
N LEU A 76 -12.64 -0.91 14.28
CA LEU A 76 -11.18 -0.82 14.34
C LEU A 76 -10.51 -1.92 13.52
N GLU A 77 -11.05 -3.14 13.50
CA GLU A 77 -10.56 -4.22 12.64
C GLU A 77 -10.74 -3.86 11.17
N LYS A 78 -11.89 -3.28 10.78
CA LYS A 78 -12.06 -2.82 9.41
C LYS A 78 -11.03 -1.77 9.02
N LEU A 79 -10.70 -0.81 9.89
CA LEU A 79 -9.61 0.15 9.61
C LEU A 79 -8.26 -0.53 9.34
N LYS A 80 -7.93 -1.58 10.10
CA LYS A 80 -6.68 -2.33 9.92
C LYS A 80 -6.69 -3.11 8.61
N GLU A 81 -7.81 -3.72 8.26
CA GLU A 81 -8.03 -4.43 7.00
C GLU A 81 -7.81 -3.47 5.82
N GLU A 82 -8.51 -2.34 5.77
CA GLU A 82 -8.40 -1.39 4.65
C GLU A 82 -6.99 -0.80 4.49
N LEU A 83 -6.32 -0.52 5.61
CA LEU A 83 -4.94 -0.06 5.59
C LEU A 83 -3.99 -1.15 5.06
N THR A 84 -4.27 -2.41 5.37
CA THR A 84 -3.51 -3.56 4.88
C THR A 84 -3.74 -3.74 3.38
N ASP A 85 -4.97 -3.59 2.89
CA ASP A 85 -5.29 -3.65 1.47
C ASP A 85 -4.59 -2.55 0.69
N CYS A 86 -4.56 -1.32 1.22
CA CYS A 86 -3.75 -0.23 0.67
C CYS A 86 -2.26 -0.63 0.59
N PHE A 87 -1.73 -1.22 1.65
CA PHE A 87 -0.33 -1.64 1.71
C PHE A 87 0.00 -2.74 0.69
N ILE A 88 -0.89 -3.70 0.46
CA ILE A 88 -0.73 -4.76 -0.56
C ILE A 88 -0.53 -4.12 -1.94
N TYR A 89 -1.36 -3.15 -2.32
CA TYR A 89 -1.20 -2.48 -3.61
C TYR A 89 0.06 -1.62 -3.71
N VAL A 90 0.53 -1.03 -2.61
CA VAL A 90 1.84 -0.35 -2.57
C VAL A 90 2.98 -1.35 -2.86
N ILE A 91 2.93 -2.54 -2.27
CA ILE A 91 3.91 -3.61 -2.53
C ILE A 91 3.82 -4.08 -3.99
N ILE A 92 2.62 -4.31 -4.51
CA ILE A 92 2.39 -4.67 -5.92
C ILE A 92 3.01 -3.62 -6.86
N LEU A 93 2.71 -2.35 -6.65
CA LEU A 93 3.25 -1.25 -7.47
C LEU A 93 4.77 -1.19 -7.40
N SER A 94 5.36 -1.35 -6.20
CA SER A 94 6.82 -1.39 -6.05
C SER A 94 7.46 -2.54 -6.86
N ASN A 95 6.81 -3.72 -6.86
CA ASN A 95 7.26 -4.87 -7.63
C ASN A 95 7.11 -4.66 -9.15
N ILE A 96 6.04 -4.00 -9.61
CA ILE A 96 5.84 -3.64 -11.03
C ILE A 96 6.97 -2.72 -11.49
N LEU A 97 7.22 -1.66 -10.71
CA LEU A 97 8.27 -0.66 -10.95
C LEU A 97 9.70 -1.20 -10.75
N LYS A 98 9.85 -2.45 -10.29
CA LYS A 98 11.15 -3.09 -9.99
C LYS A 98 11.96 -2.31 -8.93
N MET A 99 11.27 -1.75 -7.95
CA MET A 99 11.84 -0.99 -6.85
C MET A 99 12.17 -1.90 -5.66
N ASP A 100 13.28 -1.64 -4.99
CA ASP A 100 13.53 -2.11 -3.62
C ASP A 100 12.89 -1.08 -2.68
N ILE A 101 11.66 -1.35 -2.21
CA ILE A 101 10.87 -0.34 -1.50
C ILE A 101 11.49 0.01 -0.14
N GLU A 102 12.20 -0.94 0.47
CA GLU A 102 12.91 -0.73 1.73
C GLU A 102 14.05 0.27 1.54
N LYS A 103 14.87 0.06 0.52
CA LYS A 103 15.96 0.98 0.16
C LYS A 103 15.42 2.38 -0.16
N GLU A 104 14.40 2.48 -0.99
CA GLU A 104 13.78 3.75 -1.42
C GLU A 104 13.19 4.52 -0.23
N TYR A 105 12.55 3.83 0.71
CA TYR A 105 12.07 4.41 1.96
C TYR A 105 13.21 4.99 2.81
N LEU A 106 14.30 4.22 2.99
CA LEU A 106 15.44 4.64 3.79
C LEU A 106 16.14 5.87 3.19
N GLU A 107 16.41 5.85 1.88
CA GLU A 107 17.01 6.98 1.16
C GLU A 107 16.13 8.24 1.26
N LYS A 108 14.81 8.08 1.09
CA LYS A 108 13.89 9.21 1.19
C LYS A 108 13.82 9.79 2.61
N THR A 109 13.84 8.93 3.62
CA THR A 109 13.79 9.33 5.02
C THR A 109 15.05 10.07 5.44
N GLU A 110 16.22 9.60 5.03
CA GLU A 110 17.51 10.28 5.27
C GLU A 110 17.53 11.67 4.61
N PHE A 111 17.05 11.77 3.37
CA PHE A 111 16.89 13.06 2.69
C PHE A 111 15.95 13.99 3.46
N ASN A 112 14.80 13.48 3.93
CA ASN A 112 13.85 14.26 4.71
C ASN A 112 14.44 14.69 6.05
N HIS A 113 15.21 13.83 6.73
CA HIS A 113 15.87 14.16 7.98
C HIS A 113 16.79 15.37 7.80
N LYS A 114 17.68 15.34 6.79
CA LYS A 114 18.53 16.49 6.43
C LYS A 114 17.73 17.75 6.11
N ARG A 115 16.62 17.60 5.37
CA ARG A 115 15.74 18.73 5.01
C ARG A 115 15.06 19.35 6.23
N PHE A 116 14.67 18.55 7.22
CA PHE A 116 13.93 19.02 8.39
C PHE A 116 14.81 19.39 9.59
N GLN A 117 16.09 19.00 9.61
CA GLN A 117 17.06 19.41 10.63
C GLN A 117 17.08 20.93 10.87
N LYS A 118 16.85 21.73 9.82
CA LYS A 118 16.75 23.21 9.94
C LYS A 118 15.61 23.73 10.83
N TYR A 119 14.67 22.87 11.22
CA TYR A 119 13.56 23.22 12.11
C TYR A 119 13.76 22.71 13.55
N LEU A 120 14.80 21.91 13.79
CA LEU A 120 15.23 21.54 15.14
C LEU A 120 15.96 22.76 15.72
N LYS A 121 15.24 23.51 16.56
CA LYS A 121 15.82 24.59 17.37
C LYS A 121 16.57 24.03 18.56
#